data_AF-A0A2M9IT48-F1
#
_entry.id   AF-A0A2M9IT48-F1
#
_cell.length_a   1.000
_cell.length_b   1.000
_cell.length_c   1.000
_cell.angle_alpha   90.00
_cell.angle_beta   90.00
_cell.angle_gamma   90.00
#
_symmetry.space_group_name_H-M   'P 1'
#
loop_
_entity.id
_entity.type
_entity.pdbx_description
1 polymer ?
#
loop_
_entity_poly.entity_id
_entity_poly.type
_entity_poly.pdbx_seq_one_letter_code
_entity_poly.pdbx_strand_id
1 'polypeptide(L)'
;MRITIEASSKEFERKLLDLFTEHRSELAVTVETDWNAERAVTFLSTLNPVARDFARRIVDAGGHLDAAVLRSEFEGGLRGPTVALTNALKRGFKRGWWAEGTEAPITVVYGGSLTDGWRQASAYELNADALNAFRQAFARLDAAPARLNWDGDAPSAPPLADWANHDTPRVLPHDAEPEPDGDS
;
A
#
# COMPACT_ATOMS: atom_id res chain seq x y z
N MET A 1 20.14 9.55 -17.57
CA MET A 1 20.15 9.68 -16.09
C MET A 1 18.72 9.52 -15.59
N ARG A 2 18.50 8.84 -14.46
CA ARG A 2 17.16 8.65 -13.87
C ARG A 2 17.13 9.30 -12.49
N ILE A 3 16.17 10.20 -12.27
CA ILE A 3 15.95 10.88 -10.98
C ILE A 3 14.51 10.56 -10.55
N THR A 4 14.35 10.03 -9.34
CA THR A 4 13.05 9.79 -8.70
C THR A 4 12.91 10.77 -7.54
N ILE A 5 11.78 11.48 -7.48
CA ILE A 5 11.51 12.52 -6.48
C ILE A 5 10.27 12.10 -5.71
N GLU A 6 10.42 11.89 -4.41
CA GLU A 6 9.33 11.51 -3.51
C GLU A 6 9.13 12.63 -2.48
N ALA A 7 7.88 13.10 -2.32
CA ALA A 7 7.48 14.11 -1.34
C ALA A 7 8.32 15.41 -1.33
N SER A 8 8.14 16.27 -2.33
CA SER A 8 8.80 17.59 -2.38
C SER A 8 7.99 18.72 -1.76
N SER A 9 8.67 19.75 -1.26
CA SER A 9 8.03 21.01 -0.87
C SER A 9 7.51 21.77 -2.12
N LYS A 10 6.48 22.62 -1.95
CA LYS A 10 5.95 23.46 -3.04
C LYS A 10 7.02 24.35 -3.68
N GLU A 11 7.98 24.82 -2.89
CA GLU A 11 9.07 25.64 -3.41
C GLU A 11 10.01 24.84 -4.31
N PHE A 12 10.31 23.59 -3.93
CA PHE A 12 11.11 22.69 -4.74
C PHE A 12 10.40 22.34 -6.04
N GLU A 13 9.11 22.04 -5.98
CA GLU A 13 8.29 21.76 -7.16
C GLU A 13 8.29 22.93 -8.16
N ARG A 14 8.13 24.17 -7.66
CA ARG A 14 8.23 25.37 -8.51
C ARG A 14 9.60 25.49 -9.18
N LYS A 15 10.70 25.35 -8.42
CA LYS A 15 12.06 25.43 -8.98
C LYS A 15 12.32 24.32 -10.00
N LEU A 16 11.75 23.13 -9.79
CA LEU A 16 11.84 22.01 -10.71
C LEU A 16 11.09 22.30 -12.01
N LEU A 17 9.89 22.88 -11.92
CA LEU A 17 9.10 23.30 -13.09
C LEU A 17 9.77 24.43 -13.88
N ASP A 18 10.41 25.37 -13.19
CA ASP A 18 11.20 26.43 -13.83
C ASP A 18 12.37 25.83 -14.61
N LEU A 19 13.11 24.89 -14.00
CA LEU A 19 14.21 24.17 -14.66
C LEU A 19 13.74 23.37 -15.88
N PHE A 20 12.57 22.71 -15.79
CA PHE A 20 11.98 22.01 -16.93
C PHE A 20 11.60 22.97 -18.06
N THR A 21 11.11 24.16 -17.72
CA THR A 21 10.74 25.17 -18.71
C THR A 21 11.98 25.68 -19.44
N GLU A 22 13.07 25.90 -18.72
CA GLU A 22 14.36 26.36 -19.26
C GLU A 22 15.00 25.31 -20.19
N HIS A 23 14.88 24.02 -19.85
CA HIS A 23 15.52 22.93 -20.58
C HIS A 23 14.51 22.00 -21.30
N ARG A 24 13.37 22.54 -21.74
CA ARG A 24 12.26 21.75 -22.34
C ARG A 24 12.65 20.92 -23.56
N SER A 25 13.67 21.36 -24.31
CA SER A 25 14.21 20.63 -25.46
C SER A 25 15.13 19.46 -25.09
N GLU A 26 15.60 19.43 -23.85
CA GLU A 26 16.59 18.46 -23.36
C GLU A 26 15.98 17.47 -22.33
N LEU A 27 14.89 17.86 -21.67
CA LEU A 27 14.26 17.09 -20.60
C LEU A 27 12.89 16.54 -21.03
N ALA A 28 12.80 15.21 -21.14
CA ALA A 28 11.53 14.49 -21.25
C ALA A 28 11.05 14.07 -19.85
N VAL A 29 9.95 14.67 -19.38
CA VAL A 29 9.28 14.23 -18.16
C VAL A 29 8.30 13.12 -18.52
N THR A 30 8.58 11.91 -18.02
CA THR A 30 7.67 10.77 -18.14
C THR A 30 7.21 10.37 -16.75
N VAL A 31 5.89 10.22 -16.60
CA VAL A 31 5.29 9.70 -15.38
C VAL A 31 5.18 8.19 -15.55
N GLU A 32 5.91 7.42 -14.75
CA GLU A 32 5.88 5.97 -14.84
C GLU A 32 4.60 5.41 -14.23
N THR A 33 3.63 5.08 -15.08
CA THR A 33 2.38 4.42 -14.69
C THR A 33 2.48 2.90 -14.68
N ASP A 34 3.55 2.34 -15.23
CA ASP A 34 3.74 0.90 -15.39
C ASP A 34 4.01 0.15 -14.08
N TRP A 35 3.59 -1.11 -14.03
CA TRP A 35 3.82 -1.97 -12.88
C TRP A 35 5.25 -2.51 -12.87
N ASN A 36 6.01 -2.18 -11.82
CA ASN A 36 7.29 -2.81 -11.51
C ASN A 36 7.17 -3.71 -10.27
N ALA A 37 8.21 -4.51 -9.99
CA ALA A 37 8.20 -5.48 -8.89
C ALA A 37 7.97 -4.84 -7.51
N GLU A 38 8.54 -3.66 -7.24
CA GLU A 38 8.39 -2.96 -5.96
C GLU A 38 6.96 -2.45 -5.77
N ARG A 39 6.40 -1.85 -6.82
CA ARG A 39 5.00 -1.40 -6.85
C ARG A 39 4.05 -2.57 -6.63
N ALA A 40 4.30 -3.70 -7.30
CA ALA A 40 3.53 -4.93 -7.15
C ALA A 40 3.64 -5.51 -5.73
N VAL A 41 4.83 -5.51 -5.09
CA VAL A 41 4.97 -5.91 -3.67
C VAL A 41 4.11 -5.04 -2.77
N THR A 42 4.18 -3.71 -2.94
CA THR A 42 3.37 -2.77 -2.15
C THR A 42 1.88 -3.04 -2.36
N PHE A 43 1.44 -3.22 -3.61
CA PHE A 43 0.05 -3.52 -3.92
C PHE A 43 -0.42 -4.82 -3.25
N LEU A 44 0.30 -5.93 -3.46
CA LEU A 44 -0.04 -7.25 -2.92
C LEU A 44 -0.02 -7.28 -1.39
N SER A 45 0.87 -6.52 -0.76
CA SER A 45 0.96 -6.39 0.70
C SER A 45 -0.26 -5.69 1.31
N THR A 46 -0.97 -4.85 0.55
CA THR A 46 -2.17 -4.15 1.01
C THR A 46 -3.46 -4.95 0.86
N LEU A 47 -3.39 -6.09 0.17
CA LEU A 47 -4.52 -6.99 -0.02
C LEU A 47 -4.72 -7.87 1.20
N ASN A 48 -5.99 -8.22 1.46
CA ASN A 48 -6.31 -9.29 2.38
C ASN A 48 -5.88 -10.66 1.79
N PRO A 49 -5.77 -11.73 2.60
CA PRO A 49 -5.27 -13.03 2.14
C PRO A 49 -6.05 -13.60 0.95
N VAL A 50 -7.38 -13.51 0.97
CA VAL A 50 -8.25 -14.03 -0.10
C VAL A 50 -8.00 -13.31 -1.43
N ALA A 51 -7.89 -11.98 -1.42
CA ALA A 51 -7.61 -11.20 -2.63
C ALA A 51 -6.17 -11.38 -3.13
N ARG A 52 -5.23 -11.63 -2.22
CA ARG A 52 -3.85 -11.97 -2.59
C ARG A 52 -3.78 -13.35 -3.24
N ASP A 53 -4.48 -14.34 -2.70
CA ASP A 53 -4.57 -15.68 -3.29
C ASP A 53 -5.23 -15.63 -4.66
N PHE A 54 -6.31 -14.86 -4.80
CA PHE A 54 -6.96 -14.60 -6.08
C PHE A 54 -5.97 -14.06 -7.14
N ALA A 55 -5.17 -13.05 -6.78
CA ALA A 55 -4.14 -12.52 -7.67
C ALA A 55 -3.04 -13.55 -7.98
N ARG A 56 -2.68 -14.39 -7.01
CA ARG A 56 -1.70 -15.48 -7.17
C ARG A 56 -2.16 -16.47 -8.23
N ARG A 57 -3.41 -16.94 -8.16
CA ARG A 57 -3.98 -17.90 -9.13
C ARG A 57 -3.87 -17.41 -10.57
N ILE A 58 -4.18 -16.13 -10.80
CA ILE A 58 -4.09 -15.52 -12.13
C ILE A 58 -2.63 -15.43 -12.60
N VAL A 59 -1.71 -15.01 -11.72
CA VAL A 59 -0.27 -14.91 -12.05
C VAL A 59 0.34 -16.28 -12.38
N ASP A 60 0.00 -17.30 -11.59
CA ASP A 60 0.48 -18.67 -11.76
C ASP A 60 -0.08 -19.28 -13.05
N ALA A 61 -1.32 -18.93 -13.42
CA ALA A 61 -1.93 -19.29 -14.71
C ALA A 61 -1.37 -18.50 -15.91
N GLY A 62 -0.33 -17.69 -15.72
CA GLY A 62 0.31 -16.93 -16.80
C GLY A 62 -0.37 -15.62 -17.14
N GLY A 63 -1.20 -15.09 -16.24
CA GLY A 63 -1.85 -13.79 -16.39
C GLY A 63 -3.26 -13.85 -16.95
N HIS A 64 -3.83 -15.03 -17.21
CA HIS A 64 -5.22 -15.18 -17.61
C HIS A 64 -5.84 -16.38 -16.89
N LEU A 65 -7.04 -16.21 -16.34
CA LEU A 65 -7.77 -17.34 -15.73
C LEU A 65 -9.28 -17.17 -15.87
N ASP A 66 -9.95 -18.25 -16.26
CA ASP A 66 -11.39 -18.29 -16.43
C ASP A 66 -12.13 -18.05 -15.11
N ALA A 67 -13.17 -17.23 -15.18
CA ALA A 67 -14.00 -16.93 -14.02
C ALA A 67 -14.78 -18.16 -13.53
N ALA A 68 -15.02 -19.16 -14.39
CA ALA A 68 -15.62 -20.43 -14.00
C ALA A 68 -14.67 -21.23 -13.08
N VAL A 69 -13.39 -21.31 -13.43
CA VAL A 69 -12.35 -21.97 -12.62
C VAL A 69 -12.23 -21.26 -11.27
N LEU A 70 -12.07 -19.94 -11.29
CA LEU A 70 -11.99 -19.14 -10.07
C LEU A 70 -13.24 -19.31 -9.18
N ARG A 71 -14.45 -19.37 -9.74
CA ARG A 71 -15.67 -19.60 -8.93
C ARG A 71 -15.68 -20.96 -8.23
N SER A 72 -15.03 -21.97 -8.80
CA SER A 72 -14.92 -23.30 -8.16
C SER A 72 -13.92 -23.32 -6.99
N GLU A 73 -12.96 -22.40 -6.97
CA GLU A 73 -11.92 -22.31 -5.95
C GLU A 73 -12.27 -21.36 -4.80
N PHE A 74 -13.16 -20.38 -5.02
CA PHE A 74 -13.52 -19.36 -4.04
C PHE A 74 -14.99 -19.49 -3.59
N GLU A 75 -15.20 -20.09 -2.40
CA GLU A 75 -16.53 -20.39 -1.83
C GLU A 75 -17.47 -19.16 -1.70
N GLY A 76 -16.92 -17.97 -1.45
CA GLY A 76 -17.67 -16.71 -1.33
C GLY A 76 -17.92 -15.98 -2.66
N GLY A 77 -17.54 -16.59 -3.78
CA GLY A 77 -17.57 -15.97 -5.10
C GLY A 77 -16.50 -14.90 -5.30
N LEU A 78 -16.48 -14.31 -6.50
CA LEU A 78 -15.36 -13.45 -6.94
C LEU A 78 -15.52 -11.96 -6.57
N ARG A 79 -16.68 -11.57 -6.05
CA ARG A 79 -16.97 -10.16 -5.73
C ARG A 79 -16.04 -9.64 -4.64
N GLY A 80 -15.85 -10.40 -3.56
CA GLY A 80 -14.97 -10.03 -2.45
C GLY A 80 -13.54 -9.69 -2.87
N PRO A 81 -12.81 -10.63 -3.51
CA PRO A 81 -11.44 -10.36 -3.95
C PRO A 81 -11.37 -9.23 -5.00
N THR A 82 -12.31 -9.16 -5.95
CA THR A 82 -12.33 -8.09 -6.97
C THR A 82 -12.52 -6.69 -6.35
N VAL A 83 -13.41 -6.56 -5.37
CA VAL A 83 -13.61 -5.31 -4.63
C VAL A 83 -12.38 -4.93 -3.82
N ALA A 84 -11.69 -5.91 -3.23
CA ALA A 84 -10.45 -5.66 -2.48
C ALA A 84 -9.33 -5.12 -3.38
N LEU A 85 -9.15 -5.67 -4.59
CA LEU A 85 -8.21 -5.16 -5.59
C LEU A 85 -8.52 -3.70 -5.96
N THR A 86 -9.79 -3.41 -6.26
CA THR A 86 -10.25 -2.07 -6.63
C THR A 86 -9.98 -1.06 -5.51
N ASN A 87 -10.27 -1.46 -4.27
CA ASN A 87 -10.07 -0.60 -3.11
C ASN A 87 -8.59 -0.38 -2.79
N ALA A 88 -7.72 -1.38 -3.01
CA ALA A 88 -6.28 -1.23 -2.87
C ALA A 88 -5.72 -0.19 -3.87
N LEU A 89 -6.17 -0.25 -5.13
CA LEU A 89 -5.78 0.74 -6.14
C LEU A 89 -6.23 2.15 -5.73
N LYS A 90 -7.51 2.32 -5.39
CA LYS A 90 -8.07 3.61 -4.94
C LYS A 90 -7.34 4.15 -3.70
N ARG A 91 -7.03 3.29 -2.73
CA ARG A 91 -6.30 3.69 -1.52
C ARG A 91 -4.88 4.15 -1.85
N GLY A 92 -4.16 3.43 -2.70
CA GLY A 92 -2.80 3.83 -3.06
C GLY A 92 -2.77 5.11 -3.88
N PHE A 93 -3.75 5.37 -4.75
CA PHE A 93 -3.88 6.67 -5.41
C PHE A 93 -4.08 7.80 -4.40
N LYS A 94 -5.02 7.65 -3.46
CA LYS A 94 -5.24 8.64 -2.38
C LYS A 94 -4.01 8.87 -1.48
N ARG A 95 -3.12 7.87 -1.39
CA ARG A 95 -1.89 7.92 -0.57
C ARG A 95 -0.66 8.34 -1.37
N GLY A 96 -0.80 8.62 -2.68
CA GLY A 96 0.32 8.98 -3.56
C GLY A 96 1.28 7.83 -3.86
N TRP A 97 0.87 6.58 -3.66
CA TRP A 97 1.71 5.40 -3.97
C TRP A 97 1.79 5.12 -5.46
N TRP A 98 0.73 5.47 -6.20
CA TRP A 98 0.66 5.31 -7.64
C TRP A 98 0.40 6.67 -8.29
N ALA A 99 1.00 6.89 -9.45
CA ALA A 99 0.73 8.06 -10.26
C ALA A 99 -0.70 8.03 -10.84
N GLU A 100 -1.23 9.20 -11.18
CA GLU A 100 -2.46 9.30 -11.95
C GLU A 100 -2.32 8.56 -13.29
N GLY A 101 -3.37 7.82 -13.67
CA GLY A 101 -3.34 6.95 -14.86
C GLY A 101 -2.76 5.55 -14.61
N THR A 102 -2.31 5.21 -13.39
CA THR A 102 -1.93 3.82 -13.08
C THR A 102 -3.16 2.91 -13.20
N GLU A 103 -3.13 2.01 -14.18
CA GLU A 103 -4.23 1.08 -14.43
C GLU A 103 -4.27 -0.07 -13.41
N ALA A 104 -5.46 -0.64 -13.25
CA ALA A 104 -5.63 -1.84 -12.44
C ALA A 104 -4.80 -2.99 -13.05
N PRO A 105 -3.96 -3.68 -12.28
CA PRO A 105 -3.09 -4.72 -12.81
C PRO A 105 -3.91 -5.91 -13.32
N ILE A 106 -5.02 -6.23 -12.65
CA ILE A 106 -5.97 -7.28 -13.01
C ILE A 106 -7.29 -6.63 -13.42
N THR A 107 -7.78 -6.99 -14.60
CA THR A 107 -9.05 -6.53 -15.17
C THR A 107 -10.02 -7.69 -15.38
N VAL A 108 -11.31 -7.36 -15.50
CA VAL A 108 -12.37 -8.34 -15.75
C VAL A 108 -12.63 -8.41 -17.25
N VAL A 109 -12.59 -9.63 -17.79
CA VAL A 109 -13.11 -9.92 -19.13
C VAL A 109 -14.58 -10.32 -18.97
N TYR A 110 -15.45 -9.62 -19.68
CA TYR A 110 -16.88 -9.89 -19.66
C TYR A 110 -17.28 -10.71 -20.88
N GLY A 111 -18.07 -11.76 -20.66
CA GLY A 111 -18.73 -12.52 -21.71
C GLY A 111 -20.13 -11.99 -22.03
N GLY A 112 -20.68 -12.44 -23.15
CA GLY A 112 -22.05 -12.13 -23.60
C GLY A 112 -22.12 -11.05 -24.68
N SER A 113 -23.22 -11.05 -25.44
CA SER A 113 -23.53 -10.01 -26.44
C SER A 113 -23.95 -8.71 -25.74
N LEU A 114 -23.61 -7.57 -26.34
CA LEU A 114 -24.01 -6.21 -25.92
C LEU A 114 -25.54 -6.04 -25.73
N THR A 115 -26.35 -6.94 -26.28
CA THR A 115 -27.81 -6.89 -26.30
C THR A 115 -28.47 -7.36 -25.00
N ASP A 116 -27.80 -8.20 -24.22
CA ASP A 116 -28.32 -8.70 -22.96
C ASP A 116 -27.75 -7.82 -21.85
N GLY A 117 -28.58 -6.98 -21.22
CA GLY A 117 -28.16 -5.96 -20.23
C GLY A 117 -27.41 -6.49 -19.00
N TRP A 118 -27.10 -7.79 -18.93
CA TRP A 118 -26.26 -8.42 -17.93
C TRP A 118 -24.98 -9.01 -18.56
N ARG A 119 -23.82 -8.45 -18.18
CA ARG A 119 -22.51 -9.00 -18.52
C ARG A 119 -21.95 -9.81 -17.35
N GLN A 120 -21.77 -11.11 -17.55
CA GLN A 120 -21.11 -11.97 -16.57
C GLN A 120 -19.60 -11.96 -16.83
N ALA A 121 -18.80 -11.90 -15.75
CA ALA A 121 -17.36 -12.09 -15.86
C ALA A 121 -17.06 -13.48 -16.43
N SER A 122 -16.40 -13.54 -17.59
CA SER A 122 -15.96 -14.76 -18.26
C SER A 122 -14.55 -15.14 -17.84
N ALA A 123 -13.66 -14.16 -17.66
CA ALA A 123 -12.28 -14.37 -17.23
C ALA A 123 -11.72 -13.15 -16.49
N TYR A 124 -10.51 -13.29 -15.97
CA TYR A 124 -9.72 -12.23 -15.39
C TYR A 124 -8.33 -12.23 -16.01
N GLU A 125 -7.85 -11.05 -16.34
CA GLU A 125 -6.59 -10.85 -17.04
C GLU A 125 -5.68 -9.91 -16.27
N LEU A 126 -4.44 -10.32 -16.12
CA LEU A 126 -3.34 -9.47 -15.69
C LEU A 126 -2.73 -8.84 -16.95
N ASN A 127 -2.47 -7.53 -16.91
CA ASN A 127 -1.72 -6.87 -17.97
C ASN A 127 -0.39 -7.63 -18.24
N ALA A 128 -0.15 -7.98 -19.50
CA ALA A 128 1.01 -8.78 -19.92
C ALA A 128 2.34 -8.14 -19.50
N ASP A 129 2.44 -6.81 -19.58
CA ASP A 129 3.64 -6.05 -19.18
C ASP A 129 3.86 -6.10 -17.67
N ALA A 130 2.78 -6.27 -16.89
CA ALA A 130 2.83 -6.40 -15.44
C ALA A 130 3.14 -7.83 -14.96
N LEU A 131 3.02 -8.86 -15.81
CA LEU A 131 3.14 -10.25 -15.38
C LEU A 131 4.48 -10.57 -14.72
N ASN A 132 5.58 -10.12 -15.33
CA ASN A 132 6.91 -10.36 -14.76
C ASN A 132 7.09 -9.63 -13.42
N ALA A 133 6.58 -8.40 -13.30
CA ALA A 133 6.61 -7.64 -12.06
C ALA A 133 5.87 -8.36 -10.92
N PHE A 134 4.70 -8.91 -11.20
CA PHE A 134 3.92 -9.64 -10.19
C PHE A 134 4.54 -10.99 -9.81
N ARG A 135 5.13 -11.72 -10.76
CA ARG A 135 5.91 -12.95 -10.45
C ARG A 135 7.07 -12.65 -9.51
N GLN A 136 7.85 -11.61 -9.80
CA GLN A 136 8.95 -11.18 -8.94
C GLN A 136 8.47 -10.72 -7.58
N ALA A 137 7.37 -9.98 -7.52
CA ALA A 137 6.80 -9.51 -6.26
C ALA A 137 6.39 -10.66 -5.36
N PHE A 138 5.72 -11.66 -5.93
CA PHE A 138 5.34 -12.86 -5.22
C PHE A 138 6.54 -13.67 -4.76
N ALA A 139 7.56 -13.85 -5.60
CA ALA A 139 8.81 -14.49 -5.19
C ALA A 139 9.49 -13.76 -4.00
N ARG A 140 9.45 -12.42 -3.98
CA ARG A 140 9.96 -11.62 -2.84
C ARG A 140 9.13 -11.82 -1.57
N LEU A 141 7.80 -11.91 -1.70
CA LEU A 141 6.92 -12.16 -0.56
C LEU A 141 7.10 -13.56 0.01
N ASP A 142 7.36 -14.55 -0.84
CA ASP A 142 7.59 -15.95 -0.45
C ASP A 142 9.00 -16.15 0.14
N ALA A 143 10.00 -15.40 -0.35
CA ALA A 143 11.36 -15.42 0.16
C ALA A 143 11.57 -14.58 1.43
N ALA A 144 10.68 -13.63 1.71
CA ALA A 144 10.72 -12.89 2.96
C ALA A 144 10.54 -13.88 4.11
N PRO A 145 11.47 -13.97 5.08
CA PRO A 145 11.28 -14.85 6.22
C PRO A 145 9.94 -14.47 6.85
N ALA A 146 9.05 -15.45 6.99
CA ALA A 146 7.82 -15.30 7.77
C ALA A 146 8.24 -14.58 9.05
N ARG A 147 7.79 -13.33 9.23
CA ARG A 147 8.15 -12.55 10.40
C ARG A 147 7.76 -13.40 11.60
N LEU A 148 8.77 -14.01 12.22
CA LEU A 148 8.73 -14.81 13.44
C LEU A 148 7.31 -15.25 13.82
N ASN A 149 6.89 -16.44 13.37
CA ASN A 149 6.04 -17.24 14.24
C ASN A 149 6.86 -17.45 15.51
N TRP A 150 6.58 -16.58 16.49
CA TRP A 150 7.21 -16.60 17.79
C TRP A 150 6.60 -17.78 18.55
N ASP A 151 7.23 -18.96 18.43
CA ASP A 151 6.91 -20.17 19.21
C ASP A 151 7.99 -20.43 20.30
N GLY A 152 8.85 -19.46 20.60
CA GLY A 152 9.94 -19.57 21.56
C GLY A 152 9.66 -18.77 22.83
N ASP A 153 9.99 -19.34 23.98
CA ASP A 153 9.89 -18.68 25.29
C ASP A 153 10.51 -17.26 25.25
N ALA A 154 9.84 -16.27 25.85
CA ALA A 154 10.36 -14.92 25.95
C ALA A 154 11.76 -14.96 26.58
N PRO A 155 12.82 -14.38 25.96
CA PRO A 155 14.07 -14.20 26.67
C PRO A 155 13.73 -13.39 27.92
N SER A 156 13.98 -13.98 29.09
CA SER A 156 13.68 -13.37 30.38
C SER A 156 14.19 -11.93 30.35
N ALA A 157 13.29 -10.98 30.59
CA ALA A 157 13.66 -9.57 30.62
C ALA A 157 14.87 -9.41 31.57
N PRO A 158 15.92 -8.68 31.17
CA PRO A 158 16.94 -8.30 32.13
C PRO A 158 16.24 -7.53 33.27
N PRO A 159 16.64 -7.71 34.53
CA PRO A 159 16.01 -7.04 35.65
C PRO A 159 15.97 -5.53 35.37
N LEU A 160 14.78 -4.96 35.47
CA LEU A 160 14.55 -3.53 35.27
C LEU A 160 15.52 -2.75 36.17
N ALA A 161 16.38 -1.96 35.52
CA ALA A 161 17.24 -1.01 36.20
C ALA A 161 16.39 -0.01 37.01
N ASP A 162 16.97 0.47 38.11
CA ASP A 162 16.38 1.17 39.26
C ASP A 162 15.78 2.58 38.97
N TRP A 163 15.37 2.87 37.74
CA TRP A 163 14.83 4.18 37.35
C TRP A 163 13.36 4.40 37.74
N ALA A 164 12.71 3.42 38.37
CA ALA A 164 11.33 3.48 38.82
C ALA A 164 11.13 4.05 40.25
N ASN A 165 12.19 4.59 40.89
CA ASN A 165 12.13 5.05 42.29
C ASN A 165 12.22 6.57 42.49
N HIS A 166 11.96 7.37 41.45
CA HIS A 166 11.84 8.83 41.59
C HIS A 166 10.49 9.33 41.09
N ASP A 167 9.44 8.92 41.79
CA ASP A 167 8.14 9.60 41.71
C ASP A 167 7.53 9.73 43.11
N THR A 168 8.27 10.35 44.03
CA THR A 168 7.66 10.96 45.21
C THR A 168 7.04 12.30 44.79
N PRO A 169 5.71 12.47 44.87
CA PRO A 169 5.06 13.72 44.52
C PRO A 169 5.54 14.84 45.45
N ARG A 170 6.12 15.87 44.84
CA ARG A 170 6.52 17.11 45.51
C ARG A 170 5.25 17.86 45.94
N VAL A 171 4.93 17.78 47.22
CA VAL A 171 3.87 18.60 47.84
C VAL A 171 4.28 20.06 47.71
N LEU A 172 3.53 20.81 46.89
CA LEU A 172 3.63 22.27 46.81
C LEU A 172 3.07 22.85 48.11
N PRO A 173 3.81 23.72 48.83
CA PRO A 173 3.26 24.41 49.98
C PRO A 173 2.10 25.31 49.53
N HIS A 174 0.98 25.13 50.21
CA HIS A 174 -0.27 25.85 50.09
C HIS A 174 -0.03 27.36 50.25
N ASP A 175 -0.36 28.13 49.22
CA ASP A 175 -0.43 29.59 49.28
C ASP A 175 -1.37 30.02 50.42
N ALA A 176 -0.80 30.68 51.42
CA ALA A 176 -1.54 31.44 52.40
C ALA A 176 -1.93 32.78 51.75
N GLU A 177 -3.23 32.96 51.54
CA GLU A 177 -3.86 34.23 51.16
C GLU A 177 -3.80 35.27 52.31
N PRO A 178 -4.06 36.56 52.01
CA PRO A 178 -3.22 37.69 52.38
C PRO A 178 -3.61 38.38 53.69
N GLU A 179 -2.64 39.02 54.36
CA GLU A 179 -2.91 40.03 55.39
C GLU A 179 -2.82 41.46 54.81
N PRO A 180 -3.66 42.38 55.32
CA PRO A 180 -4.04 43.61 54.63
C PRO A 180 -3.13 44.82 54.93
N ASP A 181 -3.07 45.71 53.93
CA ASP A 181 -2.87 47.15 53.97
C ASP A 181 -1.99 47.76 55.08
N GLY A 182 -0.83 48.24 54.65
CA GLY A 182 -0.03 49.19 55.42
C GLY A 182 -0.54 50.64 55.29
N ASP A 183 -0.56 51.29 56.44
CA ASP A 183 0.00 52.61 56.73
C ASP A 183 -0.97 53.80 56.90
N SER A 184 -1.24 54.16 58.16
CA SER A 184 -1.27 55.53 58.73
C SER A 184 -1.47 55.49 60.25
#